data_AF-A0A8T2R007-F1
#
_entry.id   AF-A0A8T2R007-F1
#
_cell.length_a   1.000
_cell.length_b   1.000
_cell.length_c   1.000
_cell.angle_alpha   90.00
_cell.angle_beta   90.00
_cell.angle_gamma   90.00
#
_symmetry.space_group_name_H-M   'P 1'
#
loop_
_entity.id
_entity.type
_entity.pdbx_description
1 polymer ?
#
loop_
_entity_poly.entity_id
_entity_poly.type
_entity_poly.pdbx_seq_one_letter_code
_entity_poly.pdbx_strand_id
1 'polypeptide(L)'
;MLLTHNGCSFNIFVDPTHLTPGVHCSKISRFDRKSSWRGPVFRILITILKPVELTNQPASIAFDGMHFVLGHIEWSFIDVPLGATWIEGTFKVFGFDTPCRFYVSIVQLLQRKRPVVSDSAFVLARPSSREFSFRVREGVTMELIVENFWSNGRGSQQSTDAFVEL
;
A
#
# COMPACT_ATOMS: atom_id res chain seq x y z
N MET A 1 0.87 34.19 6.43
CA MET A 1 1.79 33.89 7.55
C MET A 1 3.04 34.73 7.41
N LEU A 2 3.28 35.61 8.37
CA LEU A 2 4.49 36.41 8.48
C LEU A 2 5.42 35.66 9.44
N LEU A 3 6.58 35.21 8.98
CA LEU A 3 7.60 34.62 9.85
C LEU A 3 8.45 35.77 10.41
N THR A 4 8.38 35.98 11.72
CA THR A 4 9.21 36.96 12.45
C THR A 4 10.29 36.22 13.24
N HIS A 5 11.03 36.91 14.12
CA HIS A 5 12.14 36.34 14.89
C HIS A 5 11.73 35.23 15.86
N ASN A 6 10.43 35.11 16.18
CA ASN A 6 9.88 34.00 16.92
C ASN A 6 9.19 33.02 15.96
N GLY A 7 9.37 31.72 16.21
CA GLY A 7 8.64 30.67 15.47
C GLY A 7 7.15 30.99 15.39
N CYS A 8 6.52 30.64 14.27
CA CYS A 8 5.11 30.93 14.04
C CYS A 8 4.36 29.62 13.78
N SER A 9 3.27 29.42 14.52
CA SER A 9 2.39 28.26 14.40
C SER A 9 1.21 28.58 13.48
N PHE A 10 0.73 27.57 12.77
CA PHE A 10 -0.52 27.64 12.02
C PHE A 10 -1.18 26.26 12.00
N ASN A 11 -2.50 26.26 11.84
CA ASN A 11 -3.29 25.03 11.87
C ASN A 11 -3.54 24.52 10.46
N ILE A 12 -3.55 23.19 10.32
CA ILE A 12 -3.96 22.49 9.11
C ILE A 12 -5.11 21.59 9.52
N PHE A 13 -6.25 21.73 8.85
CA PHE A 13 -7.40 20.86 9.03
C PHE A 13 -7.46 19.88 7.86
N VAL A 14 -7.64 18.60 8.18
CA VAL A 14 -7.71 17.51 7.21
C VAL A 14 -9.04 16.79 7.43
N ASP A 15 -9.83 16.66 6.36
CA ASP A 15 -11.11 15.93 6.38
C ASP A 15 -10.98 14.66 5.53
N PRO A 16 -10.87 13.47 6.13
CA PRO A 16 -10.76 12.20 5.42
C PRO A 16 -12.10 11.50 5.15
N THR A 17 -13.24 12.13 5.50
CA THR A 17 -14.55 11.46 5.58
C THR A 17 -14.98 10.87 4.23
N HIS A 18 -14.82 11.64 3.15
CA HIS A 18 -15.24 11.28 1.80
C HIS A 18 -14.16 10.62 0.94
N LEU A 19 -12.99 10.30 1.52
CA LEU A 19 -11.95 9.59 0.79
C LEU A 19 -12.37 8.13 0.57
N THR A 20 -12.04 7.58 -0.60
CA THR A 20 -12.11 6.14 -0.85
C THR A 20 -10.95 5.43 -0.15
N PRO A 21 -11.00 4.11 0.07
CA PRO A 21 -9.82 3.34 0.47
C PRO A 21 -8.64 3.58 -0.48
N GLY A 22 -7.42 3.53 0.05
CA GLY A 22 -6.17 3.75 -0.69
C GLY A 22 -5.29 4.87 -0.12
N VAL A 23 -4.32 5.32 -0.93
CA VAL A 23 -3.34 6.36 -0.58
C VAL A 23 -3.77 7.71 -1.16
N HIS A 24 -3.88 8.72 -0.29
CA HIS A 24 -4.21 10.09 -0.69
C HIS A 24 -3.09 11.03 -0.29
N CYS A 25 -2.48 11.69 -1.27
CA CYS A 25 -1.36 12.60 -1.06
C CYS A 25 -1.76 14.03 -1.42
N SER A 26 -1.63 14.94 -0.46
CA SER A 26 -1.80 16.37 -0.66
C SER A 26 -0.53 17.13 -0.29
N LYS A 27 -0.33 18.28 -0.94
CA LYS A 27 0.87 19.10 -0.78
C LYS A 27 0.50 20.55 -0.54
N ILE A 28 0.90 21.08 0.61
CA ILE A 28 0.84 22.50 0.90
C ILE A 28 2.20 23.11 0.58
N SER A 29 2.22 24.11 -0.29
CA SER A 29 3.46 24.80 -0.71
C SER A 29 3.43 26.26 -0.29
N ARG A 30 4.49 26.73 0.36
CA ARG A 30 4.64 28.14 0.75
C ARG A 30 5.54 28.86 -0.22
N PHE A 31 5.10 29.99 -0.77
CA PHE A 31 5.91 30.83 -1.65
C PHE A 31 6.27 32.16 -0.98
N ASP A 32 7.39 32.74 -1.38
CA ASP A 32 7.69 34.14 -1.09
C ASP A 32 6.75 35.03 -1.91
N ARG A 33 6.08 35.98 -1.23
CA ARG A 33 5.15 36.92 -1.86
C ARG A 33 5.83 37.82 -2.89
N LYS A 34 7.08 38.23 -2.65
CA LYS A 34 7.83 39.16 -3.53
C LYS A 34 8.62 38.41 -4.61
N SER A 35 8.82 37.11 -4.47
CA SER A 35 9.72 36.33 -5.34
C SER A 35 9.18 34.92 -5.58
N SER A 36 7.92 34.81 -5.98
CA SER A 36 7.24 33.53 -6.25
C SER A 36 7.93 32.70 -7.34
N TRP A 37 8.62 33.37 -8.28
CA TRP A 37 9.40 32.74 -9.35
C TRP A 37 10.54 31.83 -8.85
N ARG A 38 10.98 31.99 -7.59
CA ARG A 38 12.00 31.13 -6.97
C ARG A 38 11.47 29.75 -6.57
N GLY A 39 10.16 29.52 -6.71
CA GLY A 39 9.50 28.32 -6.22
C GLY A 39 9.17 28.40 -4.73
N PRO A 40 8.71 27.29 -4.14
CA PRO A 40 8.26 27.29 -2.76
C PRO A 40 9.44 27.27 -1.78
N VAL A 41 9.34 28.10 -0.74
CA VAL A 41 10.25 28.19 0.40
C VAL A 41 10.24 26.90 1.21
N PHE A 42 9.05 26.31 1.40
CA PHE A 42 8.90 25.00 2.01
C PHE A 42 7.63 24.30 1.52
N ARG A 43 7.58 22.99 1.76
CA ARG A 43 6.45 22.11 1.41
C ARG A 43 6.09 21.25 2.62
N ILE A 44 4.80 21.03 2.82
CA ILE A 44 4.26 20.06 3.77
C ILE A 44 3.48 19.03 2.97
N LEU A 45 3.89 17.77 3.07
CA LEU A 45 3.19 16.64 2.49
C LEU A 45 2.27 16.05 3.55
N ILE A 46 1.02 15.83 3.16
CA ILE A 46 0.00 15.17 3.97
C ILE A 46 -0.36 13.91 3.22
N THR A 47 -0.10 12.76 3.84
CA THR A 47 -0.45 11.45 3.30
C THR A 47 -1.48 10.82 4.22
N ILE A 48 -2.62 10.43 3.65
CA ILE A 48 -3.70 9.72 4.34
C ILE A 48 -3.77 8.34 3.74
N LEU A 49 -3.65 7.34 4.60
CA LEU A 49 -3.81 5.93 4.26
C LEU A 49 -5.19 5.52 4.75
N LYS A 50 -6.13 5.31 3.83
CA LYS A 50 -7.48 4.91 4.18
C LYS A 50 -7.63 3.40 3.95
N PRO A 51 -7.79 2.58 5.00
CA PRO A 51 -7.96 1.15 4.82
C PRO A 51 -9.32 0.80 4.24
N VAL A 52 -9.41 -0.39 3.67
CA VAL A 52 -10.67 -1.08 3.44
C VAL A 52 -11.14 -1.69 4.76
N GLU A 53 -12.39 -1.40 5.13
CA GLU A 53 -13.02 -1.98 6.32
C GLU A 53 -13.67 -3.31 5.97
N LEU A 54 -13.41 -4.35 6.76
CA LEU A 54 -13.99 -5.67 6.57
C LEU A 54 -15.29 -5.81 7.36
N THR A 55 -16.42 -5.60 6.70
CA THR A 55 -17.76 -5.71 7.33
C THR A 55 -18.37 -7.11 7.24
N ASN A 56 -17.80 -8.00 6.44
CA ASN A 56 -18.32 -9.34 6.20
C ASN A 56 -18.03 -10.29 7.38
N GLN A 57 -18.84 -11.35 7.51
CA GLN A 57 -18.63 -12.45 8.46
C GLN A 57 -18.79 -13.79 7.70
N PRO A 58 -17.72 -14.59 7.53
CA PRO A 58 -16.34 -14.31 7.95
C PRO A 58 -15.74 -13.08 7.24
N ALA A 59 -14.77 -12.43 7.89
CA ALA A 59 -14.10 -11.27 7.33
C ALA A 59 -13.21 -11.72 6.17
N SER A 60 -13.58 -11.34 4.94
CA SER A 60 -12.82 -11.66 3.73
C SER A 60 -12.82 -10.51 2.75
N ILE A 61 -11.78 -10.45 1.91
CA ILE A 61 -11.63 -9.46 0.85
C ILE A 61 -10.91 -10.06 -0.35
N ALA A 62 -11.38 -9.71 -1.54
CA ALA A 62 -10.73 -10.05 -2.78
C ALA A 62 -10.26 -8.79 -3.49
N PHE A 63 -9.02 -8.81 -3.96
CA PHE A 63 -8.43 -7.80 -4.82
C PHE A 63 -8.25 -8.42 -6.20
N ASP A 64 -9.02 -7.92 -7.16
CA ASP A 64 -8.98 -8.31 -8.56
C ASP A 64 -8.30 -7.26 -9.44
N GLY A 65 -8.13 -7.56 -10.72
CA GLY A 65 -7.63 -6.60 -11.72
C GLY A 65 -6.19 -6.12 -11.49
N MET A 66 -5.37 -6.84 -10.73
CA MET A 66 -3.96 -6.47 -10.55
C MET A 66 -3.20 -6.77 -11.83
N HIS A 67 -2.61 -5.75 -12.44
CA HIS A 67 -1.84 -5.88 -13.68
C HIS A 67 -0.36 -5.56 -13.42
N PHE A 68 0.44 -6.60 -13.21
CA PHE A 68 1.86 -6.43 -12.92
C PHE A 68 2.69 -6.26 -14.18
N VAL A 69 3.30 -5.08 -14.33
CA VAL A 69 4.43 -4.81 -15.22
C VAL A 69 5.73 -4.75 -14.42
N LEU A 70 6.91 -4.79 -15.06
CA LEU A 70 8.19 -4.77 -14.35
C LEU A 70 8.30 -3.61 -13.34
N GLY A 71 8.53 -3.92 -12.07
CA GLY A 71 8.65 -2.93 -10.99
C GLY A 71 7.31 -2.39 -10.49
N HIS A 72 6.19 -2.97 -10.91
CA HIS A 72 4.87 -2.62 -10.41
C HIS A 72 4.67 -3.19 -9.00
N ILE A 73 4.10 -2.36 -8.13
CA ILE A 73 3.82 -2.69 -6.74
C ILE A 73 2.34 -2.40 -6.52
N GLU A 74 1.60 -3.43 -6.12
CA GLU A 74 0.25 -3.27 -5.61
C GLU A 74 0.32 -3.11 -4.11
N TRP A 75 -0.23 -2.01 -3.62
CA TRP A 75 -0.17 -1.62 -2.22
C TRP A 75 -1.56 -1.29 -1.69
N SER A 76 -2.10 -2.21 -0.90
CA SER A 76 -3.45 -2.13 -0.35
C SER A 76 -3.41 -2.00 1.17
N PHE A 77 -4.41 -1.32 1.74
CA PHE A 77 -4.54 -1.09 3.18
C PHE A 77 -5.83 -1.73 3.66
N ILE A 78 -5.75 -2.54 4.69
CA ILE A 78 -6.89 -3.30 5.23
C ILE A 78 -6.97 -3.03 6.72
N ASP A 79 -8.18 -2.77 7.22
CA ASP A 79 -8.41 -2.68 8.66
C ASP A 79 -8.57 -4.10 9.22
N VAL A 80 -7.66 -4.49 10.11
CA VAL A 80 -7.65 -5.86 10.65
C VAL A 80 -8.74 -5.95 11.73
N PRO A 81 -9.73 -6.84 11.57
CA PRO A 81 -10.87 -6.90 12.46
C PRO A 81 -10.45 -7.33 13.88
N LEU A 82 -11.26 -6.90 14.85
CA LEU A 82 -11.10 -7.33 16.24
C LEU A 82 -11.25 -8.86 16.36
N GLY A 83 -10.34 -9.48 17.11
CA GLY A 83 -10.21 -10.92 17.29
C GLY A 83 -9.27 -11.62 16.31
N ALA A 84 -8.84 -10.97 15.22
CA ALA A 84 -7.96 -11.60 14.24
C ALA A 84 -6.51 -11.67 14.73
N THR A 85 -5.90 -12.86 14.60
CA THR A 85 -4.50 -13.12 15.01
C THR A 85 -3.63 -13.65 13.87
N TRP A 86 -4.26 -14.13 12.80
CA TRP A 86 -3.62 -14.48 11.54
C TRP A 86 -4.52 -14.08 10.38
N ILE A 87 -3.92 -14.02 9.20
CA ILE A 87 -4.65 -14.04 7.94
C ILE A 87 -4.18 -15.23 7.13
N GLU A 88 -5.07 -15.73 6.30
CA GLU A 88 -4.79 -16.68 5.25
C GLU A 88 -5.07 -15.97 3.94
N GLY A 89 -4.27 -16.25 2.92
CA GLY A 89 -4.42 -15.61 1.64
C GLY A 89 -4.08 -16.54 0.51
N THR A 90 -4.83 -16.41 -0.60
CA THR A 90 -4.53 -17.12 -1.83
C THR A 90 -4.16 -16.12 -2.90
N PHE A 91 -2.92 -16.20 -3.38
CA PHE A 91 -2.45 -15.44 -4.54
C PHE A 91 -2.58 -16.29 -5.80
N LYS A 92 -3.30 -15.79 -6.79
CA LYS A 92 -3.48 -16.45 -8.10
C LYS A 92 -2.92 -15.55 -9.18
N VAL A 93 -2.25 -16.16 -10.16
CA VAL A 93 -1.67 -15.44 -11.29
C VAL A 93 -2.08 -16.10 -12.61
N PHE A 94 -2.30 -15.29 -13.64
CA PHE A 94 -2.76 -15.69 -14.96
C PHE A 94 -2.04 -14.86 -16.04
N GLY A 95 -2.08 -15.32 -17.30
CA GLY A 95 -1.66 -14.50 -18.44
C GLY A 95 -0.15 -14.45 -18.73
N PHE A 96 0.64 -15.44 -18.28
CA PHE A 96 2.07 -15.50 -18.61
C PHE A 96 2.59 -16.95 -18.76
N ASP A 97 3.55 -17.12 -19.67
CA ASP A 97 4.16 -18.43 -19.97
C ASP A 97 5.52 -18.65 -19.30
N THR A 98 6.20 -17.57 -18.89
CA THR A 98 7.54 -17.62 -18.30
C THR A 98 7.49 -17.56 -16.78
N PRO A 99 8.15 -18.45 -16.02
CA PRO A 99 8.15 -18.39 -14.56
C PRO A 99 8.48 -16.99 -14.02
N CYS A 100 7.60 -16.46 -13.19
CA CYS A 100 7.69 -15.14 -12.57
C CYS A 100 7.79 -15.29 -11.05
N ARG A 101 8.73 -14.57 -10.45
CA ARG A 101 8.86 -14.45 -9.01
C ARG A 101 8.02 -13.28 -8.49
N PHE A 102 7.26 -13.53 -7.43
CA PHE A 102 6.47 -12.54 -6.71
C PHE A 102 6.87 -12.51 -5.24
N TYR A 103 6.71 -11.35 -4.62
CA TYR A 103 6.81 -11.17 -3.18
C TYR A 103 5.46 -10.68 -2.67
N VAL A 104 4.97 -11.33 -1.62
CA VAL A 104 3.81 -10.89 -0.85
C VAL A 104 4.34 -10.53 0.53
N SER A 105 4.17 -9.27 0.91
CA SER A 105 4.63 -8.74 2.17
C SER A 105 3.49 -8.07 2.92
N ILE A 106 3.54 -8.18 4.23
CA ILE A 106 2.59 -7.56 5.13
C ILE A 106 3.34 -6.69 6.12
N VAL A 107 2.88 -5.46 6.29
CA VAL A 107 3.46 -4.50 7.24
C VAL A 107 2.38 -3.97 8.19
N GLN A 108 2.67 -3.97 9.48
CA GLN A 108 1.88 -3.27 10.49
C GLN A 108 2.73 -2.27 11.27
N LEU A 109 2.28 -1.02 11.28
CA LEU A 109 2.91 0.07 12.01
C LEU A 109 2.31 0.17 13.42
N LEU A 110 3.11 -0.19 14.42
CA LEU A 110 2.70 -0.11 15.82
C LEU A 110 3.28 1.13 16.48
N GLN A 111 2.48 1.76 17.33
CA GLN A 111 2.88 2.99 18.02
C GLN A 111 4.23 2.81 18.74
N ARG A 112 5.21 3.66 18.38
CA ARG A 112 6.57 3.69 18.95
C ARG A 112 7.34 2.37 18.85
N LYS A 113 7.02 1.51 17.89
CA LYS A 113 7.77 0.28 17.62
C LYS A 113 8.29 0.29 16.19
N ARG A 114 9.25 -0.60 15.92
CA ARG A 114 9.65 -0.90 14.54
C ARG A 114 8.45 -1.52 13.80
N PRO A 115 8.32 -1.29 12.48
CA PRO A 115 7.34 -1.97 11.66
C PRO A 115 7.46 -3.49 11.84
N VAL A 116 6.32 -4.16 12.02
CA VAL A 116 6.26 -5.62 12.00
C VAL A 116 6.07 -6.02 10.55
N VAL A 117 7.01 -6.80 10.02
CA VAL A 117 7.00 -7.24 8.62
C VAL A 117 6.93 -8.76 8.58
N SER A 118 6.10 -9.30 7.70
CA SER A 118 6.06 -10.72 7.36
C SER A 118 5.98 -10.84 5.86
N ASP A 119 6.89 -11.60 5.26
CA ASP A 119 7.03 -11.70 3.82
C ASP A 119 7.12 -13.15 3.35
N SER A 120 6.74 -13.36 2.10
CA SER A 120 6.93 -14.63 1.43
C SER A 120 7.19 -14.41 -0.05
N ALA A 121 8.12 -15.19 -0.59
CA ALA A 121 8.52 -15.13 -1.99
C ALA A 121 8.16 -16.43 -2.68
N PHE A 122 7.57 -16.34 -3.86
CA PHE A 122 7.14 -17.50 -4.63
C PHE A 122 7.54 -17.35 -6.09
N VAL A 123 7.89 -18.46 -6.73
CA VAL A 123 8.05 -18.53 -8.19
C VAL A 123 6.85 -19.28 -8.73
N LEU A 124 6.09 -18.61 -9.59
CA LEU A 124 4.89 -19.14 -10.21
C LEU A 124 5.12 -19.26 -11.71
N ALA A 125 4.64 -20.34 -12.31
CA ALA A 125 4.76 -20.62 -13.73
C ALA A 125 3.41 -21.15 -14.21
N ARG A 126 2.92 -20.63 -15.35
CA ARG A 126 1.56 -20.89 -15.86
C ARG A 126 0.47 -20.41 -14.88
N PRO A 127 -0.83 -20.42 -15.27
CA PRO A 127 -1.92 -20.20 -14.33
C PRO A 127 -1.75 -21.08 -13.09
N SER A 128 -1.46 -20.45 -11.96
CA SER A 128 -1.12 -21.15 -10.71
C SER A 128 -1.55 -20.30 -9.53
N SER A 129 -1.72 -20.99 -8.39
CA SER A 129 -2.13 -20.37 -7.14
C SER A 129 -1.17 -20.75 -6.03
N ARG A 130 -1.06 -19.86 -5.05
CA ARG A 130 -0.24 -20.06 -3.87
C ARG A 130 -0.95 -19.53 -2.63
N GLU A 131 -1.07 -20.40 -1.65
CA GLU A 131 -1.53 -20.02 -0.32
C GLU A 131 -0.37 -19.48 0.51
N PHE A 132 -0.69 -18.50 1.36
CA PHE A 132 0.20 -17.95 2.35
C PHE A 132 -0.58 -17.66 3.63
N SER A 133 0.11 -17.61 4.75
CA SER A 133 -0.48 -17.20 6.02
C SER A 133 0.52 -16.39 6.83
N PHE A 134 0.02 -15.35 7.49
CA PHE A 134 0.84 -14.43 8.26
C PHE A 134 0.14 -14.06 9.55
N ARG A 135 0.93 -13.80 10.60
CA ARG A 135 0.38 -13.27 11.85
C ARG A 135 0.02 -11.80 11.68
N VAL A 136 -1.11 -11.41 12.24
CA VAL A 136 -1.57 -10.02 12.27
C VAL A 136 -1.98 -9.62 13.67
N ARG A 137 -2.08 -8.31 13.89
CA ARG A 137 -2.63 -7.71 15.11
C ARG A 137 -3.96 -7.07 14.76
N GLU A 138 -5.00 -7.46 15.47
CA GLU A 138 -6.30 -6.81 15.46
C GLU A 138 -6.23 -5.29 15.71
N GLY A 139 -7.18 -4.55 15.16
CA GLY A 139 -7.37 -3.11 15.42
C GLY A 139 -6.21 -2.22 14.92
N VAL A 140 -5.32 -2.77 14.09
CA VAL A 140 -4.22 -2.05 13.47
C VAL A 140 -4.27 -2.29 11.97
N THR A 141 -4.28 -1.20 11.20
CA THR A 141 -4.22 -1.27 9.74
C THR A 141 -3.01 -2.08 9.27
N MET A 142 -3.29 -2.97 8.34
CA MET A 142 -2.32 -3.81 7.67
C MET A 142 -2.08 -3.29 6.25
N GLU A 143 -0.82 -3.18 5.90
CA GLU A 143 -0.38 -2.92 4.53
C GLU A 143 -0.12 -4.27 3.84
N LEU A 144 -0.87 -4.58 2.78
CA LEU A 144 -0.59 -5.69 1.88
C LEU A 144 0.19 -5.15 0.69
N ILE A 145 1.40 -5.66 0.50
CA ILE A 145 2.29 -5.29 -0.60
C ILE A 145 2.50 -6.53 -1.45
N VAL A 146 2.10 -6.45 -2.71
CA VAL A 146 2.39 -7.48 -3.71
C VAL A 146 3.26 -6.85 -4.78
N GLU A 147 4.40 -7.46 -5.07
CA GLU A 147 5.33 -6.96 -6.06
C GLU A 147 5.87 -8.08 -6.93
N ASN A 148 6.19 -7.74 -8.18
CA ASN A 148 6.93 -8.65 -9.05
C ASN A 148 8.44 -8.43 -8.91
N PHE A 149 9.21 -9.51 -9.04
CA PHE A 149 10.66 -9.38 -9.05
C PHE A 149 11.12 -8.67 -10.31
N TRP A 150 11.95 -7.63 -10.15
CA TRP A 150 12.40 -6.73 -11.21
C TRP A 150 13.13 -7.42 -12.38
N SER A 151 13.65 -8.64 -12.18
CA SER A 151 14.33 -9.41 -13.22
C SER A 151 13.51 -10.59 -13.76
N ASN A 152 12.21 -10.64 -13.50
CA ASN A 152 11.33 -11.61 -14.18
C ASN A 152 11.52 -11.47 -15.69
N GLY A 153 11.62 -12.62 -16.37
CA GLY A 153 12.30 -12.76 -17.66
C GLY A 153 11.99 -11.64 -18.66
N ARG A 154 13.04 -11.01 -19.20
CA ARG A 154 12.99 -9.97 -20.24
C ARG A 154 12.26 -10.37 -21.55
N GLY A 155 11.76 -11.61 -21.65
CA GLY A 155 11.23 -12.20 -22.87
C GLY A 155 9.77 -11.85 -23.20
N SER A 156 9.01 -11.27 -22.28
CA SER A 156 7.63 -10.88 -22.56
C SER A 156 7.29 -9.58 -21.84
N GLN A 157 7.04 -8.51 -22.60
CA GLN A 157 6.32 -7.31 -22.12
C GLN A 157 4.84 -7.63 -21.83
N GLN A 158 4.55 -8.83 -21.32
CA GLN A 158 3.19 -9.24 -20.98
C GLN A 158 2.94 -8.87 -19.53
N SER A 159 1.87 -8.11 -19.30
CA SER A 159 1.32 -7.88 -17.97
C SER A 159 0.92 -9.23 -17.36
N THR A 160 1.23 -9.43 -16.09
CA THR A 160 0.70 -10.58 -15.34
C THR A 160 -0.55 -10.16 -14.62
N ASP A 161 -1.65 -10.82 -14.91
CA ASP A 161 -2.91 -10.60 -14.21
C ASP A 161 -2.87 -11.41 -12.92
N ALA A 162 -3.24 -10.77 -11.81
CA ALA A 162 -3.23 -11.43 -10.52
C ALA A 162 -4.46 -11.09 -9.69
N PHE A 163 -4.68 -11.96 -8.71
CA PHE A 163 -5.80 -11.93 -7.81
C PHE A 163 -5.33 -12.34 -6.42
N VAL A 164 -5.73 -11.61 -5.39
CA VAL A 164 -5.50 -11.96 -3.98
C VAL A 164 -6.84 -12.07 -3.28
N GLU A 165 -7.06 -13.18 -2.60
CA GLU A 165 -8.18 -13.38 -1.68
C GLU A 165 -7.62 -13.58 -0.28
N LEU A 166 -8.12 -12.80 0.69
CA LEU A 166 -7.80 -12.86 2.12
C LEU A 166 -9.06 -13.19 2.93
#